data_AF-A0A7I7YRF8-F1
#
_entry.id   AF-A0A7I7YRF8-F1
#
_cell.length_a   1.000
_cell.length_b   1.000
_cell.length_c   1.000
_cell.angle_alpha   90.00
_cell.angle_beta   90.00
_cell.angle_gamma   90.00
#
_symmetry.space_group_name_H-M   'P 1'
#
loop_
_entity.id
_entity.type
_entity.pdbx_description
1 polymer ?
#
loop_
_entity_poly.entity_id
_entity_poly.type
_entity_poly.pdbx_seq_one_letter_code
_entity_poly.pdbx_strand_id
1 'polypeptide(L)' 'MAVERGRARCPRCAAWAEYRFLDRGQNKLEYEVRCASCDNVHSEVTVVAAPASEAA' A
#
# COMPACT_ATOMS: atom_id res chain seq x y z
N MET A 1 8.24 7.21 2.67
CA MET A 1 8.65 7.26 1.24
C MET A 1 7.86 6.21 0.48
N ALA A 2 7.43 6.45 -0.77
CA ALA A 2 6.75 5.41 -1.53
C ALA A 2 7.79 4.42 -2.07
N VAL A 3 7.63 3.15 -1.71
CA VAL A 3 8.55 2.07 -2.12
C VAL A 3 8.08 1.34 -3.36
N GLU A 4 6.76 1.33 -3.62
CA GLU A 4 6.16 0.81 -4.84
C GLU A 4 4.92 1.64 -5.19
N ARG A 5 4.59 1.73 -6.50
CA ARG A 5 3.37 2.35 -7.00
C ARG A 5 2.84 1.57 -8.20
N GLY A 6 1.51 1.55 -8.36
CA GLY A 6 0.86 0.88 -9.48
C GLY A 6 -0.60 1.29 -9.63
N ARG A 7 -1.38 0.47 -10.36
CA ARG A 7 -2.80 0.69 -10.58
C ARG A 7 -3.61 -0.46 -10.00
N ALA A 8 -4.66 -0.14 -9.27
CA ALA A 8 -5.61 -1.09 -8.70
C ALA A 8 -7.04 -0.59 -8.92
N ARG A 9 -8.01 -1.45 -8.62
CA ARG A 9 -9.43 -1.06 -8.62
C ARG A 9 -9.79 -0.41 -7.29
N CYS A 10 -10.50 0.71 -7.34
CA CYS A 10 -11.01 1.36 -6.14
C CYS A 10 -12.00 0.42 -5.42
N PRO A 11 -11.84 0.15 -4.10
CA PRO A 11 -12.74 -0.72 -3.36
C PRO A 11 -14.19 -0.21 -3.29
N ARG A 12 -14.42 1.09 -3.55
CA ARG A 12 -15.74 1.73 -3.43
C ARG A 12 -16.51 1.80 -4.75
N CYS A 13 -15.86 2.20 -5.84
CA CYS A 13 -16.54 2.43 -7.12
C CYS A 13 -16.00 1.56 -8.28
N ALA A 14 -15.01 0.70 -8.02
CA ALA A 14 -14.35 -0.14 -9.02
C ALA A 14 -13.71 0.63 -10.21
N ALA A 15 -13.59 1.95 -10.15
CA ALA A 15 -12.78 2.70 -11.12
C ALA A 15 -11.29 2.35 -10.97
N TRP A 16 -10.51 2.59 -12.02
CA TRP A 16 -9.05 2.52 -11.91
C TRP A 16 -8.53 3.64 -11.01
N ALA A 17 -7.70 3.28 -10.04
CA ALA A 17 -7.10 4.16 -9.07
C ALA A 17 -5.60 3.88 -8.97
N GLU A 18 -4.83 4.88 -8.54
CA GLU A 18 -3.43 4.67 -8.21
C GLU A 18 -3.32 4.06 -6.81
N TYR A 19 -2.46 3.06 -6.66
CA TYR A 19 -2.04 2.58 -5.36
C TYR A 19 -0.55 2.85 -5.14
N ARG A 20 -0.16 2.93 -3.87
CA ARG A 20 1.23 3.01 -3.45
C ARG A 20 1.46 2.24 -2.16
N PHE A 21 2.63 1.63 -2.06
CA PHE A 21 3.15 1.15 -0.80
C PHE A 21 4.06 2.21 -0.19
N LEU A 22 3.80 2.59 1.06
CA LEU A 22 4.56 3.57 1.81
C LEU A 22 5.33 2.85 2.92
N ASP A 23 6.65 3.01 2.94
CA ASP A 23 7.43 2.65 4.12
C ASP A 23 7.14 3.66 5.24
N ARG A 24 6.67 3.13 6.38
CA ARG A 24 6.36 3.89 7.60
C ARG A 24 7.42 3.68 8.69
N GLY A 25 8.53 3.01 8.38
CA GLY A 25 9.55 2.58 9.34
C GLY A 25 9.06 1.50 10.30
N GLN A 26 9.94 1.07 11.21
CA GLN A 26 9.62 0.07 12.24
C GLN A 26 8.99 -1.23 11.68
N ASN A 27 9.47 -1.66 10.51
CA ASN A 27 8.92 -2.80 9.77
C ASN A 27 7.41 -2.66 9.46
N LYS A 28 6.93 -1.45 9.20
CA LYS A 28 5.54 -1.19 8.79
C LYS A 28 5.48 -0.72 7.35
N LEU A 29 4.60 -1.36 6.60
CA LEU A 29 4.27 -0.99 5.24
C LEU A 29 2.80 -0.59 5.17
N GLU A 30 2.51 0.55 4.56
CA GLU A 30 1.14 0.98 4.32
C GLU A 30 0.79 0.84 2.84
N TYR A 31 -0.27 0.11 2.55
CA TYR A 31 -0.91 0.08 1.25
C TYR A 31 -1.97 1.19 1.19
N GLU A 32 -1.83 2.14 0.26
CA GLU A 32 -2.77 3.24 0.09
C GLU A 32 -3.29 3.26 -1.36
N VAL A 33 -4.60 3.35 -1.55
CA VAL A 33 -5.28 3.54 -2.85
C VAL A 33 -5.99 4.88 -2.85
N ARG A 34 -5.69 5.73 -3.84
CA ARG A 34 -6.35 7.03 -4.04
C ARG A 34 -7.13 7.03 -5.33
N CYS A 35 -8.45 7.15 -5.24
CA CYS A 35 -9.32 7.17 -6.40
C CYS A 35 -9.70 8.60 -6.79
N ALA A 36 -9.27 9.06 -7.96
CA ALA A 36 -9.66 10.36 -8.51
C ALA A 36 -11.11 10.41 -9.02
N SER A 37 -11.79 9.27 -9.17
CA SER A 37 -13.17 9.22 -9.68
C SER A 37 -14.23 9.40 -8.60
N CYS A 38 -13.96 9.03 -7.36
CA CYS A 38 -14.91 9.11 -6.26
C CYS A 38 -14.32 9.67 -4.96
N ASP A 39 -13.10 10.19 -5.03
CA ASP A 39 -12.32 10.77 -3.93
C ASP A 39 -12.10 9.84 -2.73
N ASN A 40 -12.35 8.54 -2.89
CA ASN A 40 -12.08 7.58 -1.84
C ASN A 40 -10.57 7.38 -1.67
N VAL A 41 -10.16 7.37 -0.41
CA VAL A 41 -8.82 7.00 0.03
C VAL A 41 -8.94 5.77 0.93
N HIS A 42 -8.41 4.65 0.45
CA HIS A 42 -8.31 3.42 1.21
C HIS A 42 -6.87 3.26 1.69
N SER A 43 -6.66 2.89 2.97
CA SER A 43 -5.33 2.72 3.55
C SER A 43 -5.33 1.54 4.53
N GLU A 44 -4.33 0.67 4.41
CA GLU A 44 -4.10 -0.49 5.28
C GLU A 44 -2.64 -0.54 5.71
N VAL A 45 -2.39 -0.67 7.02
CA VAL A 45 -1.04 -0.78 7.58
C VAL A 45 -0.77 -2.24 7.96
N THR A 46 0.31 -2.79 7.43
CA THR A 46 0.77 -4.15 7.73
C THR A 46 2.13 -4.10 8.42
N VAL A 47 2.29 -4.88 9.49
CA VAL A 47 3.60 -5.15 10.08
C VAL A 47 4.25 -6.25 9.26
N VAL A 48 5.37 -5.92 8.62
CA VAL A 48 6.19 -6.86 7.88
C VAL A 48 7.09 -7.56 8.87
N ALA A 49 7.10 -8.89 8.91
CA ALA A 49 8.13 -9.59 9.67
C ALA A 49 9.49 -9.24 9.08
N ALA A 50 10.49 -8.97 9.92
CA ALA A 50 11.87 -8.91 9.44
C ALA A 50 12.16 -10.24 8.73
N PRO A 51 12.80 -10.24 7.55
CA PRO A 51 13.15 -11.49 6.90
C PRO A 51 13.96 -12.31 7.92
N ALA A 52 13.52 -13.54 8.19
CA ALA A 52 14.34 -14.45 8.98
C ALA A 52 15.68 -14.55 8.27
N SER A 53 16.73 -14.07 8.90
CA SER A 53 18.09 -14.26 8.39
C SER A 53 18.30 -15.78 8.37
N GLU A 54 18.27 -16.39 7.19
CA GLU A 54 18.79 -17.74 7.01
C GLU A 54 20.27 -17.69 7.41
N ALA A 55 20.55 -18.11 8.63
CA ALA A 55 21.90 -18.38 9.09
C ALA A 55 22.37 -19.63 8.36
N ALA A 56 23.34 -19.44 7.45
CA ALA A 56 24.06 -20.51 6.77
C ALA A 56 24.97 -21.28 7.74
#